data_AF-A0ABD3XFF4-F1
#
_entry.id   AF-A0ABD3XFF4-F1
#
_cell.length_a   1.000
_cell.length_b   1.000
_cell.length_c   1.000
_cell.angle_alpha   90.00
_cell.angle_beta   90.00
_cell.angle_gamma   90.00
#
_symmetry.space_group_name_H-M   'P 1'
#
loop_
_entity.id
_entity.type
_entity.pdbx_description
1 polymer ?
#
loop_
_entity_poly.entity_id
_entity_poly.type
_entity_poly.pdbx_seq_one_letter_code
_entity_poly.pdbx_strand_id
1 'polypeptide(L)'
;MSYQYQENLALDAQQRYSVKLKLIGLDICPYKVPADTWINDPKQWPAFEYQDVFHYLIKHPRIYSAEAMENYRSLEAHTFFVSGWVQTVFHMKTDSGHYVLKADVKPSWRVTEKPHHPWVALKKSGPVIAAHCNCMAGLGETCSHIGALLFKIEAAVRLGYTSSTCTDRPCE
;
A
#
# COMPACT_ATOMS: atom_id res chain seq x y z
N MET A 1 2.13 -20.54 -1.23
CA MET A 1 2.53 -20.40 0.19
C MET A 1 1.35 -19.82 0.94
N SER A 2 0.68 -20.62 1.77
CA SER A 2 -0.40 -20.14 2.65
C SER A 2 0.23 -19.22 3.71
N TYR A 3 0.10 -17.90 3.55
CA TYR A 3 0.60 -16.95 4.54
C TYR A 3 -0.31 -17.00 5.78
N GLN A 4 0.06 -17.79 6.79
CA GLN A 4 -0.55 -17.80 8.13
C GLN A 4 -0.19 -16.54 8.94
N TYR A 5 -0.17 -15.38 8.29
CA TYR A 5 0.25 -14.13 8.91
C TYR A 5 -0.68 -13.73 10.07
N GLN A 6 -1.99 -13.77 9.85
CA GLN A 6 -2.99 -13.37 10.83
C GLN A 6 -2.98 -14.26 12.09
N GLU A 7 -2.74 -15.56 11.92
CA GLU A 7 -2.73 -16.55 13.00
C GLU A 7 -1.53 -16.35 13.94
N ASN A 8 -0.43 -15.79 13.43
CA ASN A 8 0.81 -15.57 14.19
C ASN A 8 0.87 -14.21 14.90
N LEU A 9 -0.17 -13.37 14.76
CA LEU A 9 -0.23 -12.07 15.44
C LEU A 9 -0.68 -12.23 16.91
N ALA A 10 -0.25 -11.33 17.78
CA ALA A 10 -0.79 -11.23 19.14
C ALA A 10 -2.30 -10.88 19.11
N LEU A 11 -3.05 -11.25 20.15
CA LEU A 11 -4.52 -11.14 20.17
C LEU A 11 -5.01 -9.70 19.96
N ASP A 12 -4.32 -8.71 20.54
CA ASP A 12 -4.62 -7.28 20.35
C ASP A 12 -4.43 -6.85 18.89
N ALA A 13 -3.36 -7.33 18.25
CA ALA A 13 -3.06 -7.04 16.85
C ALA A 13 -4.03 -7.75 15.90
N GLN A 14 -4.46 -8.98 16.23
CA GLN A 14 -5.49 -9.69 15.47
C GLN A 14 -6.83 -8.95 15.50
N GLN A 15 -7.24 -8.44 16.67
CA GLN A 15 -8.47 -7.66 16.81
C GLN A 15 -8.41 -6.39 15.94
N ARG A 16 -7.33 -5.61 16.05
CA ARG A 16 -7.12 -4.42 15.19
C ARG A 16 -7.12 -4.77 13.70
N TYR A 17 -6.47 -5.86 13.33
CA TYR A 17 -6.43 -6.32 11.95
C TYR A 17 -7.82 -6.72 11.44
N SER A 18 -8.62 -7.42 12.24
CA SER A 18 -9.98 -7.80 11.86
C SER A 18 -10.93 -6.60 11.70
N VAL A 19 -10.82 -5.58 12.57
CA VAL A 19 -11.58 -4.32 12.41
C VAL A 19 -11.20 -3.63 11.11
N LYS A 20 -9.90 -3.62 10.75
CA LYS A 20 -9.41 -3.07 9.49
C LYS A 20 -9.97 -3.80 8.27
N LEU A 21 -9.98 -5.13 8.29
CA LEU A 21 -10.54 -5.95 7.21
C LEU A 21 -12.02 -5.66 7.00
N LYS A 22 -12.80 -5.51 8.09
CA LYS A 22 -14.20 -5.09 8.01
C LYS A 22 -14.37 -3.69 7.43
N LEU A 23 -13.51 -2.74 7.81
CA LEU A 23 -13.56 -1.36 7.32
C LEU A 23 -13.38 -1.27 5.79
N ILE A 24 -12.49 -2.09 5.23
CA ILE A 24 -12.25 -2.15 3.79
C ILE A 24 -13.30 -3.00 3.05
N GLY A 25 -14.09 -3.80 3.78
CA GLY A 25 -15.09 -4.72 3.22
C GLY A 25 -14.46 -6.00 2.67
N LEU A 26 -13.42 -6.52 3.32
CA LEU A 26 -12.82 -7.81 3.00
C LEU A 26 -13.06 -8.82 4.13
N ASP A 27 -13.62 -9.98 3.78
CA ASP A 27 -13.77 -11.10 4.71
C ASP A 27 -12.50 -11.96 4.82
N ILE A 28 -11.67 -11.92 3.76
CA ILE A 28 -10.44 -12.69 3.65
C ILE A 28 -9.24 -11.73 3.70
N CYS A 29 -8.22 -12.11 4.44
CA CYS A 29 -6.93 -11.40 4.49
C CYS A 29 -6.34 -11.24 3.07
N PRO A 30 -5.90 -10.04 2.64
CA PRO A 30 -5.28 -9.81 1.34
C PRO A 30 -4.12 -10.74 0.99
N TYR A 31 -3.39 -11.25 2.00
CA TYR A 31 -2.30 -12.21 1.81
C TYR A 31 -2.75 -13.63 1.47
N LYS A 32 -4.02 -13.98 1.73
CA LYS A 32 -4.61 -15.28 1.42
C LYS A 32 -5.40 -15.27 0.11
N VAL A 33 -5.60 -14.10 -0.50
CA VAL A 33 -6.30 -13.97 -1.79
C VAL A 33 -5.46 -14.62 -2.90
N PRO A 34 -6.04 -15.48 -3.75
CA PRO A 34 -5.35 -16.13 -4.86
C PRO A 34 -4.67 -15.11 -5.80
N ALA A 35 -3.55 -15.51 -6.40
CA ALA A 35 -2.79 -14.64 -7.30
C ALA A 35 -3.62 -14.18 -8.52
N ASP A 36 -4.50 -15.03 -9.03
CA ASP A 36 -5.32 -14.77 -10.22
C ASP A 36 -6.35 -13.65 -10.03
N THR A 37 -6.70 -13.33 -8.79
CA THR A 37 -7.63 -12.23 -8.47
C THR A 37 -6.96 -10.85 -8.58
N TRP A 38 -5.62 -10.80 -8.59
CA TRP A 38 -4.87 -9.56 -8.59
C TRP A 38 -4.60 -9.06 -10.01
N ILE A 39 -5.03 -7.84 -10.30
CA ILE A 39 -4.92 -7.22 -11.61
C ILE A 39 -3.68 -6.33 -11.65
N ASN A 40 -2.89 -6.47 -12.71
CA ASN A 40 -1.77 -5.59 -13.01
C ASN A 40 -2.15 -4.61 -14.13
N ASP A 41 -3.00 -3.64 -13.81
CA ASP A 41 -3.40 -2.58 -14.74
C ASP A 41 -3.40 -1.22 -14.03
N PRO A 42 -2.34 -0.41 -14.23
CA PRO A 42 -2.28 0.94 -13.68
C PRO A 42 -3.41 1.86 -14.13
N LYS A 43 -4.01 1.63 -15.30
CA LYS A 43 -5.08 2.48 -15.85
C LYS A 43 -6.38 2.42 -15.02
N GLN A 44 -6.52 1.40 -14.17
CA GLN A 44 -7.67 1.21 -13.29
C GLN A 44 -7.46 1.75 -11.86
N TRP A 45 -6.30 2.34 -11.58
CA TRP A 45 -6.01 2.87 -10.26
C TRP A 45 -6.84 4.13 -9.97
N PRO A 46 -7.25 4.33 -8.70
CA PRO A 46 -7.97 5.55 -8.33
C PRO A 46 -7.05 6.77 -8.49
N ALA A 47 -7.67 7.95 -8.61
CA ALA A 47 -6.94 9.20 -8.48
C ALA A 47 -6.27 9.25 -7.10
N PHE A 48 -5.00 9.66 -7.06
CA PHE A 48 -4.22 9.68 -5.84
C PHE A 48 -3.16 10.78 -5.92
N GLU A 49 -3.20 11.72 -4.99
CA GLU A 49 -2.33 12.90 -5.01
C GLU A 49 -1.30 12.88 -3.88
N TYR A 50 -0.26 13.69 -4.01
CA TYR A 50 0.73 13.88 -2.96
C TYR A 50 0.11 14.34 -1.64
N GLN A 51 -0.99 15.11 -1.69
CA GLN A 51 -1.72 15.54 -0.50
C GLN A 51 -2.29 14.35 0.29
N ASP A 52 -2.72 13.28 -0.38
CA ASP A 52 -3.22 12.06 0.25
C ASP A 52 -2.09 11.29 0.93
N VAL A 53 -0.92 11.22 0.27
CA VAL A 53 0.30 10.64 0.87
C VAL A 53 0.67 11.39 2.15
N PHE A 54 0.72 12.72 2.09
CA PHE A 54 1.05 13.57 3.22
C PHE A 54 0.03 13.45 4.35
N HIS A 55 -1.27 13.47 4.03
CA HIS A 55 -2.32 13.29 5.04
C HIS A 55 -2.22 11.94 5.74
N TYR A 56 -1.93 10.87 5.01
CA TYR A 56 -1.79 9.55 5.60
C TYR A 56 -0.51 9.40 6.43
N LEU A 57 0.63 9.82 5.88
CA LEU A 57 1.93 9.64 6.52
C LEU A 57 2.19 10.61 7.66
N ILE A 58 1.55 11.78 7.70
CA ILE A 58 1.80 12.83 8.70
C ILE A 58 0.59 13.07 9.60
N LYS A 59 -0.60 13.31 9.02
CA LYS A 59 -1.77 13.78 9.78
C LYS A 59 -2.66 12.68 10.38
N HIS A 60 -2.49 11.41 9.98
CA HIS A 60 -3.35 10.33 10.47
C HIS A 60 -3.05 10.04 11.95
N PRO A 61 -4.06 10.01 12.85
CA PRO A 61 -3.84 9.77 14.27
C PRO A 61 -3.27 8.36 14.50
N ARG A 62 -2.19 8.26 15.27
CA ARG A 62 -1.44 7.03 15.50
C ARG A 62 -1.53 6.56 16.95
N ILE A 63 -1.31 5.26 17.15
CA ILE A 63 -1.16 4.65 18.48
C ILE A 63 0.21 4.99 19.10
N TYR A 64 1.23 5.32 18.28
CA TYR A 64 2.59 5.60 18.72
C TYR A 64 3.00 7.05 18.37
N SER A 65 3.86 7.66 19.20
CA SER A 65 4.20 9.10 19.23
C SER A 65 4.44 9.73 17.84
N ALA A 66 3.75 10.83 17.58
CA ALA A 66 3.60 11.46 16.26
C ALA A 66 4.89 12.09 15.69
N GLU A 67 5.56 12.98 16.45
CA GLU A 67 6.52 13.93 15.86
C GLU A 67 7.84 13.34 15.35
N ALA A 68 8.50 12.45 16.11
CA ALA A 68 9.81 11.90 15.71
C ALA A 68 9.71 10.91 14.53
N MET A 69 8.52 10.35 14.29
CA MET A 69 8.28 9.30 13.32
C MET A 69 7.91 9.82 11.92
N GLU A 70 7.43 11.06 11.85
CA GLU A 70 6.90 11.70 10.64
C GLU A 70 7.97 12.00 9.60
N ASN A 71 9.05 12.68 10.02
CA ASN A 71 10.11 13.12 9.10
C ASN A 71 11.01 11.95 8.68
N TYR A 72 11.45 11.13 9.63
CA TYR A 72 12.38 10.04 9.36
C TYR A 72 11.78 8.97 8.44
N ARG A 73 10.54 8.55 8.68
CA ARG A 73 9.91 7.51 7.85
C ARG A 73 9.50 7.99 6.47
N SER A 74 9.08 9.25 6.34
CA SER A 74 8.75 9.83 5.03
C SER A 74 10.00 9.94 4.15
N LEU A 75 11.14 10.34 4.73
CA LEU A 75 12.44 10.37 4.04
C LEU A 75 12.90 8.96 3.63
N GLU A 76 12.80 7.99 4.55
CA GLU A 76 13.18 6.62 4.26
C GLU A 76 12.27 6.00 3.19
N ALA A 77 10.95 6.16 3.30
CA ALA A 77 9.96 5.73 2.31
C ALA A 77 10.23 6.29 0.91
N HIS A 78 10.53 7.59 0.83
CA HIS A 78 10.90 8.23 -0.43
C HIS A 78 12.21 7.65 -0.99
N THR A 79 13.20 7.39 -0.13
CA THR A 79 14.46 6.75 -0.52
C THR A 79 14.24 5.35 -1.09
N PHE A 80 13.38 4.55 -0.46
CA PHE A 80 12.99 3.22 -0.96
C PHE A 80 12.34 3.28 -2.34
N PHE A 81 11.46 4.26 -2.56
CA PHE A 81 10.81 4.49 -3.83
C PHE A 81 11.82 4.92 -4.91
N VAL A 82 12.61 5.96 -4.66
CA VAL A 82 13.61 6.49 -5.61
C VAL A 82 14.65 5.45 -5.98
N SER A 83 15.04 4.59 -5.02
CA SER A 83 16.02 3.53 -5.25
C SER A 83 15.44 2.31 -5.98
N GLY A 84 14.16 2.32 -6.38
CA GLY A 84 13.55 1.27 -7.20
C GLY A 84 13.25 -0.04 -6.46
N TRP A 85 13.17 -0.02 -5.13
CA TRP A 85 12.95 -1.24 -4.34
C TRP A 85 11.50 -1.74 -4.33
N VAL A 86 10.56 -0.91 -4.78
CA VAL A 86 9.14 -1.24 -4.90
C VAL A 86 8.88 -1.93 -6.25
N GLN A 87 8.52 -3.20 -6.21
CA GLN A 87 8.20 -4.01 -7.39
C GLN A 87 6.82 -3.66 -7.97
N THR A 88 6.39 -4.40 -8.98
CA THR A 88 5.07 -4.24 -9.62
C THR A 88 3.95 -4.17 -8.59
N VAL A 89 3.08 -3.19 -8.76
CA VAL A 89 1.92 -2.98 -7.90
C VAL A 89 0.75 -3.70 -8.53
N PHE A 90 0.13 -4.58 -7.77
CA PHE A 90 -1.10 -5.24 -8.16
C PHE A 90 -2.27 -4.62 -7.40
N HIS A 91 -3.45 -4.64 -8.00
CA HIS A 91 -4.65 -4.12 -7.37
C HIS A 91 -5.83 -5.08 -7.49
N MET A 92 -6.79 -4.92 -6.60
CA MET A 92 -8.10 -5.52 -6.67
C MET A 92 -9.14 -4.51 -6.22
N LYS A 93 -10.37 -4.68 -6.67
CA LYS A 93 -11.51 -3.89 -6.21
C LYS A 93 -12.32 -4.72 -5.23
N THR A 94 -12.72 -4.12 -4.11
CA THR A 94 -13.61 -4.74 -3.14
C THR A 94 -15.07 -4.54 -3.55
N ASP A 95 -15.97 -5.37 -3.03
CA ASP A 95 -17.41 -5.24 -3.28
C ASP A 95 -17.98 -3.91 -2.76
N SER A 96 -17.36 -3.34 -1.72
CA SER A 96 -17.64 -2.00 -1.18
C SER A 96 -17.17 -0.84 -2.09
N GLY A 97 -16.50 -1.14 -3.20
CA GLY A 97 -16.00 -0.13 -4.15
C GLY A 97 -14.67 0.52 -3.77
N HIS A 98 -13.97 -0.03 -2.78
CA HIS A 98 -12.61 0.38 -2.43
C HIS A 98 -11.58 -0.35 -3.31
N TYR A 99 -10.38 0.22 -3.39
CA TYR A 99 -9.26 -0.35 -4.13
C TYR A 99 -8.23 -0.84 -3.13
N VAL A 100 -7.81 -2.10 -3.24
CA VAL A 100 -6.70 -2.62 -2.46
C VAL A 100 -5.53 -2.80 -3.40
N LEU A 101 -4.42 -2.14 -3.11
CA LEU A 101 -3.17 -2.23 -3.86
C LEU A 101 -2.11 -2.91 -2.99
N LYS A 102 -1.33 -3.80 -3.58
CA LYS A 102 -0.20 -4.47 -2.93
C LYS A 102 1.02 -4.45 -3.81
N ALA A 103 2.19 -4.51 -3.21
CA ALA A 103 3.44 -4.69 -3.94
C ALA A 103 4.43 -5.49 -3.10
N ASP A 104 5.48 -5.98 -3.74
CA ASP A 104 6.64 -6.49 -3.04
C ASP A 104 7.67 -5.37 -2.88
N VAL A 105 8.13 -5.14 -1.65
CA VAL A 105 9.13 -4.12 -1.35
C VAL A 105 10.33 -4.82 -0.73
N LYS A 106 11.48 -4.73 -1.40
CA LYS A 106 12.72 -5.31 -0.91
C LYS A 106 13.29 -4.46 0.23
N PRO A 107 13.84 -5.07 1.29
CA PRO A 107 14.54 -4.33 2.34
C PRO A 107 15.88 -3.76 1.82
N SER A 108 16.17 -2.49 2.17
CA SER A 108 17.31 -1.71 1.65
C SER A 108 18.68 -2.19 2.13
N TRP A 109 18.71 -2.84 3.28
CA TRP A 109 19.89 -3.19 4.06
C TRP A 109 20.27 -4.68 3.93
N ARG A 110 19.33 -5.52 3.46
CA ARG A 110 19.52 -6.97 3.30
C ARG A 110 18.87 -7.45 2.01
N VAL A 111 19.50 -7.15 0.88
CA VAL A 111 18.99 -7.46 -0.47
C VAL A 111 18.69 -8.97 -0.68
N THR A 112 19.31 -9.84 0.12
CA THR A 112 19.11 -11.30 0.14
C THR A 112 17.93 -11.75 1.00
N GLU A 113 17.36 -10.89 1.83
CA GLU A 113 16.19 -11.21 2.64
C GLU A 113 14.90 -11.19 1.83
N LYS A 114 13.89 -11.92 2.32
CA LYS A 114 12.59 -12.01 1.68
C LYS A 114 11.95 -10.62 1.62
N PRO A 115 11.36 -10.23 0.47
CA PRO A 115 10.62 -8.99 0.35
C PRO A 115 9.50 -8.88 1.40
N HIS A 116 9.21 -7.66 1.81
CA HIS A 116 8.00 -7.35 2.55
C HIS A 116 6.84 -7.14 1.58
N HIS A 117 5.64 -7.44 2.04
CA HIS A 117 4.43 -7.38 1.25
C HIS A 117 3.49 -6.33 1.85
N PRO A 118 3.73 -5.02 1.64
CA PRO A 118 2.76 -4.01 2.03
C PRO A 118 1.52 -4.07 1.14
N TRP A 119 0.37 -3.75 1.75
CA TRP A 119 -0.86 -3.43 1.04
C TRP A 119 -1.50 -2.17 1.60
N VAL A 120 -2.19 -1.44 0.74
CA VAL A 120 -2.91 -0.20 1.04
C VAL A 120 -4.33 -0.32 0.48
N ALA A 121 -5.30 0.17 1.22
CA ALA A 121 -6.68 0.29 0.78
C ALA A 121 -7.02 1.76 0.58
N LEU A 122 -7.45 2.10 -0.63
CA LEU A 122 -7.79 3.45 -1.07
C LEU A 122 -9.29 3.52 -1.36
N LYS A 123 -9.90 4.67 -1.07
CA LYS A 123 -11.21 5.00 -1.63
C LYS A 123 -11.05 5.38 -3.11
N LYS A 124 -12.13 5.25 -3.88
CA LYS A 124 -12.18 5.78 -5.25
C LYS A 124 -11.84 7.27 -5.32
N SER A 125 -12.11 8.02 -4.25
CA SER A 125 -11.86 9.46 -4.15
C SER A 125 -10.41 9.84 -3.79
N GLY A 126 -9.50 8.88 -3.60
CA GLY A 126 -8.09 9.13 -3.27
C GLY A 126 -7.63 8.95 -1.81
N PRO A 127 -8.43 9.15 -0.75
CA PRO A 127 -7.91 9.01 0.60
C PRO A 127 -7.62 7.55 0.95
N VAL A 128 -6.51 7.35 1.68
CA VAL A 128 -6.12 6.06 2.25
C VAL A 128 -7.06 5.71 3.41
N ILE A 129 -7.67 4.54 3.35
CA ILE A 129 -8.57 4.00 4.39
C ILE A 129 -7.73 3.30 5.46
N ALA A 130 -6.84 2.42 5.00
CA ALA A 130 -6.01 1.60 5.84
C ALA A 130 -4.79 1.10 5.06
N ALA A 131 -3.71 0.82 5.78
CA ALA A 131 -2.56 0.15 5.22
C ALA A 131 -2.02 -0.89 6.19
N HIS A 132 -1.26 -1.83 5.65
CA HIS A 132 -0.59 -2.83 6.46
C HIS A 132 0.64 -3.39 5.77
N CYS A 133 1.58 -3.88 6.56
CA CYS A 133 2.78 -4.52 6.07
C CYS A 133 3.16 -5.65 7.02
N ASN A 134 3.76 -6.71 6.49
CA ASN A 134 4.27 -7.83 7.27
C ASN A 134 5.63 -7.57 7.95
N CYS A 135 6.16 -6.35 7.90
CA CYS A 135 7.40 -6.01 8.61
C CYS A 135 7.13 -5.76 10.10
N MET A 136 8.16 -5.81 10.94
CA MET A 136 8.05 -5.57 12.39
C MET A 136 7.36 -4.23 12.73
N ALA A 137 7.64 -3.17 11.97
CA ALA A 137 7.02 -1.85 12.13
C ALA A 137 5.60 -1.74 11.50
N GLY A 138 5.12 -2.78 10.81
CA GLY A 138 3.88 -2.78 10.03
C GLY A 138 2.61 -2.77 10.89
N LEU A 139 2.74 -3.11 12.17
CA LEU A 139 1.69 -2.96 13.19
C LEU A 139 1.34 -1.50 13.49
N GLY A 140 2.23 -0.56 13.14
CA GLY A 140 2.00 0.88 13.22
C GLY A 140 1.50 1.51 11.91
N GLU A 141 1.21 0.69 10.89
CA GLU A 141 0.52 1.07 9.63
C GLU A 141 1.23 2.12 8.76
N THR A 142 2.38 2.61 9.20
CA THR A 142 3.11 3.73 8.59
C THR A 142 4.58 3.39 8.48
N CYS A 143 4.92 2.13 8.18
CA CYS A 143 6.30 1.75 7.93
C CYS A 143 6.78 2.36 6.60
N SER A 144 8.10 2.44 6.41
CA SER A 144 8.71 2.96 5.18
C SER A 144 8.31 2.17 3.92
N HIS A 145 8.02 0.88 4.04
CA HIS A 145 7.49 0.06 2.93
C HIS A 145 6.09 0.52 2.47
N ILE A 146 5.21 0.89 3.40
CA ILE A 146 3.88 1.42 3.09
C ILE A 146 4.03 2.80 2.43
N GLY A 147 4.87 3.67 2.99
CA GLY A 147 5.14 4.98 2.39
C GLY A 147 5.70 4.86 0.98
N ALA A 148 6.63 3.94 0.74
CA ALA A 148 7.21 3.71 -0.58
C ALA A 148 6.17 3.23 -1.60
N LEU A 149 5.22 2.37 -1.18
CA LEU A 149 4.09 1.96 -2.00
C LEU A 149 3.18 3.15 -2.34
N LEU A 150 2.86 4.00 -1.36
CA LEU A 150 2.05 5.21 -1.59
C LEU A 150 2.73 6.18 -2.55
N PHE A 151 4.04 6.42 -2.40
CA PHE A 151 4.80 7.24 -3.36
C PHE A 151 4.80 6.65 -4.76
N LYS A 152 4.87 5.33 -4.90
CA LYS A 152 4.79 4.70 -6.23
C LYS A 152 3.42 4.90 -6.89
N ILE A 153 2.34 4.81 -6.12
CA ILE A 153 0.98 5.04 -6.62
C ILE A 153 0.82 6.51 -7.03
N GLU A 154 1.24 7.45 -6.18
CA GLU A 154 1.23 8.90 -6.48
C GLU A 154 2.04 9.19 -7.75
N ALA A 155 3.25 8.66 -7.85
CA ALA A 155 4.10 8.90 -9.01
C ALA A 155 3.49 8.32 -10.29
N ALA A 156 2.82 7.17 -10.21
CA ALA A 156 2.14 6.59 -11.36
C ALA A 156 0.99 7.49 -11.87
N VAL A 157 0.22 8.06 -10.95
CA VAL A 157 -0.85 9.02 -11.26
C VAL A 157 -0.28 10.30 -11.83
N ARG A 158 0.73 10.89 -11.17
CA ARG A 158 1.36 12.15 -11.59
C ARG A 158 2.06 12.05 -12.95
N LEU A 159 2.63 10.89 -13.27
CA LEU A 159 3.26 10.64 -14.57
C LEU A 159 2.24 10.24 -15.66
N GLY A 160 0.95 10.15 -15.32
CA GLY A 160 -0.12 9.88 -16.28
C GLY A 160 -0.25 8.42 -16.69
N TYR A 161 0.41 7.47 -16.01
CA TYR A 161 0.26 6.03 -16.31
C TYR A 161 -1.13 5.48 -15.98
N THR A 162 -1.87 6.16 -15.10
CA THR A 162 -3.24 5.80 -14.71
C THR A 162 -4.29 6.44 -15.63
N SER A 163 -3.91 7.45 -16.40
CA SER A 163 -4.76 8.07 -17.43
C SER A 163 -4.49 7.45 -18.79
N SER A 164 -5.52 7.21 -19.59
CA SER A 164 -5.36 6.93 -21.01
C SER A 164 -4.87 8.21 -21.72
N THR A 165 -3.56 8.33 -21.92
CA THR A 165 -3.00 9.39 -22.77
C THR A 165 -3.41 9.15 -24.22
N CYS A 166 -3.93 10.18 -24.88
CA CYS A 166 -4.51 10.14 -26.24
C CYS A 166 -3.54 9.68 -27.35
N THR A 167 -2.27 9.41 -27.05
CA THR A 167 -1.24 8.98 -28.00
C THR A 167 -1.24 7.47 -28.31
N ASP A 168 -2.12 6.68 -27.69
CA ASP A 168 -2.30 5.24 -28.01
C ASP A 168 -3.20 4.99 -29.23
N ARG A 169 -3.74 6.05 -29.86
CA ARG A 169 -4.49 5.87 -31.12
C ARG A 169 -3.49 5.72 -32.26
N PRO A 170 -3.44 4.58 -32.97
CA PRO A 170 -2.76 4.56 -34.27
C PRO A 170 -3.38 5.66 -35.12
N CYS A 171 -2.53 6.43 -35.79
CA CYS A 171 -2.95 7.42 -36.77
C CYS A 171 -3.90 6.76 -37.79
N GLU A 172 -5.15 7.23 -37.84
CA GLU A 172 -6.12 6.93 -38.92
C GLU A 172 -5.83 7.75 -40.16
#